data_AF-A0A4Y8L5G7-F1
#
_entry.id   AF-A0A4Y8L5G7-F1
#
_cell.length_a   1.000
_cell.length_b   1.000
_cell.length_c   1.000
_cell.angle_alpha   90.00
_cell.angle_beta   90.00
_cell.angle_gamma   90.00
#
_symmetry.space_group_name_H-M   'P 1'
#
loop_
_entity.id
_entity.type
_entity.pdbx_description
1 polymer ?
#
loop_
_entity_poly.entity_id
_entity_poly.type
_entity_poly.pdbx_seq_one_letter_code
_entity_poly.pdbx_strand_id
1 'polypeptide(L)' 'MGEAIGISGLSTYTARHSFASVLKRSGVNIAYISGSLGHSDLKTTENYLASFEKEERVKNAKFLTNFGD' A
#
# COMPACT_ATOMS: atom_id res chain seq x y z
N MET A 1 8.50 5.64 19.48
CA MET A 1 7.50 6.59 18.93
C MET A 1 6.19 5.88 18.58
N GLY A 2 6.14 4.92 17.66
CA GLY A 2 4.88 4.18 17.34
C GLY A 2 4.30 3.36 18.50
N GLU A 3 5.16 2.63 19.22
CA GLU A 3 4.75 1.81 20.37
C GLU A 3 4.09 2.65 21.48
N ALA A 4 4.54 3.90 21.65
CA ALA A 4 3.99 4.82 22.65
C ALA A 4 2.53 5.20 22.37
N ILE A 5 2.04 4.99 21.14
CA ILE A 5 0.65 5.22 20.73
C ILE A 5 -0.05 3.93 20.29
N GLY A 6 0.50 2.76 20.63
CA GLY A 6 -0.09 1.46 20.32
C GLY A 6 0.02 1.03 18.85
N ILE A 7 0.93 1.63 18.08
CA ILE A 7 1.16 1.26 16.68
C ILE A 7 2.49 0.51 16.54
N SER A 8 2.41 -0.77 16.22
CA SER A 8 3.57 -1.62 15.94
C SER A 8 3.92 -1.61 14.43
N GLY A 9 5.15 -2.04 14.10
CA GLY A 9 5.57 -2.21 12.71
C GLY A 9 5.81 -0.91 11.93
N LEU A 10 6.02 0.23 12.61
CA LEU A 10 6.44 1.45 11.93
C LEU A 10 7.89 1.33 11.45
N SER A 11 8.08 1.55 10.16
CA SER A 11 9.38 1.59 9.50
C SER A 11 9.33 2.59 8.34
N THR A 12 10.50 2.89 7.74
CA THR A 12 10.56 3.67 6.50
C THR A 12 9.80 2.98 5.36
N TYR A 13 9.74 1.65 5.36
CA TYR A 13 8.94 0.88 4.40
C TYR A 13 7.44 1.13 4.60
N THR A 14 6.97 1.16 5.85
CA THR A 14 5.58 1.47 6.22
C THR A 14 5.18 2.89 5.77
N ALA A 15 6.07 3.86 5.96
CA ALA A 15 5.86 5.23 5.49
C ALA A 15 5.81 5.30 3.95
N ARG A 16 6.75 4.63 3.26
CA ARG A 16 6.82 4.57 1.79
C ARG A 16 5.55 3.96 1.18
N HIS A 17 5.10 2.85 1.77
CA HIS A 17 3.87 2.17 1.36
C HIS A 17 2.64 3.06 1.57
N SER A 18 2.56 3.73 2.72
CA SER A 18 1.45 4.65 3.03
C SER A 18 1.39 5.80 2.02
N PHE A 19 2.55 6.42 1.73
CA PHE A 19 2.66 7.48 0.73
C PHE A 19 2.19 7.03 -0.66
N ALA A 20 2.70 5.90 -1.17
CA ALA A 20 2.33 5.37 -2.48
C ALA A 20 0.83 5.01 -2.56
N SER A 21 0.30 4.41 -1.50
CA SER A 21 -1.13 4.03 -1.39
C SER A 21 -2.04 5.25 -1.46
N VAL A 22 -1.70 6.32 -0.73
CA VAL A 22 -2.46 7.58 -0.75
C VAL A 22 -2.45 8.18 -2.16
N LEU A 23 -1.28 8.33 -2.79
CA LEU A 23 -1.20 8.89 -4.14
C LEU A 23 -2.02 8.10 -5.15
N LYS A 24 -1.95 6.76 -5.10
CA LYS A 24 -2.71 5.89 -6.00
C LYS A 24 -4.23 6.07 -5.81
N ARG A 25 -4.70 6.11 -4.56
CA ARG A 25 -6.13 6.32 -4.23
C ARG A 25 -6.63 7.73 -4.59
N SER A 26 -5.74 8.72 -4.54
CA SER A 26 -6.02 10.09 -5.00
C SER A 26 -6.02 10.24 -6.53
N GLY A 27 -5.82 9.15 -7.29
CA GLY A 27 -5.84 9.18 -8.75
C GLY A 27 -4.61 9.80 -9.41
N VAL A 28 -3.51 9.94 -8.66
CA VAL A 28 -2.26 10.51 -9.19
C VAL A 28 -1.66 9.59 -10.24
N ASN A 29 -1.10 10.19 -11.29
CA ASN A 29 -0.49 9.46 -12.40
C ASN A 29 0.67 8.57 -11.93
N ILE A 30 0.73 7.33 -12.43
CA ILE A 30 1.73 6.35 -12.02
C ILE A 30 3.18 6.79 -12.32
N ALA A 31 3.43 7.56 -13.36
CA ALA A 31 4.75 8.10 -13.66
C ALA A 31 5.22 9.09 -12.59
N TYR A 32 4.30 9.92 -12.07
CA TYR A 32 4.58 10.82 -10.96
C TYR A 32 4.88 10.04 -9.67
N ILE A 33 4.09 9.00 -9.39
CA ILE A 33 4.33 8.10 -8.24
C ILE A 33 5.70 7.41 -8.39
N SER A 34 6.03 6.93 -9.58
CA SER A 34 7.32 6.28 -9.88
C SER A 34 8.50 7.19 -9.62
N GLY A 35 8.45 8.43 -10.13
CA GLY A 35 9.47 9.44 -9.89
C GLY A 35 9.60 9.79 -8.41
N SER A 36 8.47 9.95 -7.71
CA SER A 36 8.44 10.23 -6.26
C SER A 36 9.02 9.09 -5.41
N LEU A 37 8.91 7.85 -5.88
CA LEU A 37 9.47 6.66 -5.22
C LEU A 37 10.92 6.36 -5.63
N GLY A 38 11.48 7.10 -6.60
CA GLY A 38 12.82 6.85 -7.14
C GLY A 38 12.93 5.54 -7.94
N HIS A 39 11.83 5.01 -8.47
CA HIS A 39 11.86 3.81 -9.31
C HIS A 39 12.34 4.15 -10.72
N SER A 40 13.33 3.41 -11.20
CA SER A 40 13.90 3.55 -12.54
C SER A 40 13.00 2.99 -13.64
N ASP A 41 12.03 2.14 -13.29
CA ASP A 41 11.10 1.50 -14.22
C ASP A 41 9.65 1.65 -13.72
N LEU A 42 8.77 2.05 -14.63
CA LEU A 42 7.32 2.10 -14.38
C LEU A 42 6.79 0.74 -13.95
N LYS A 43 7.31 -0.35 -14.50
CA LYS A 43 6.85 -1.71 -14.17
C LYS A 43 7.15 -2.08 -12.72
N THR A 44 8.23 -1.55 -12.14
CA THR A 44 8.51 -1.68 -10.69
C THR A 44 7.40 -1.02 -9.88
N THR A 45 6.98 0.19 -10.27
CA THR A 45 5.88 0.91 -9.61
C THR A 45 4.54 0.20 -9.81
N GLU A 46 4.26 -0.30 -11.01
CA GLU A 46 3.04 -1.07 -11.30
C GLU A 46 2.92 -2.31 -10.42
N ASN A 47 3.98 -3.12 -10.38
CA ASN A 47 4.02 -4.33 -9.55
C ASN A 47 3.89 -4.01 -8.05
N TYR A 48 4.55 -2.93 -7.60
CA TYR A 48 4.46 -2.47 -6.23
C TYR A 48 3.03 -2.03 -5.87
N LEU A 49 2.37 -1.24 -6.72
CA LEU A 49 0.99 -0.80 -6.47
C LEU A 49 -0.02 -1.94 -6.60
N ALA A 50 0.21 -2.90 -7.50
CA ALA A 50 -0.67 -4.05 -7.70
C ALA A 50 -0.70 -5.00 -6.48
N SER A 51 0.39 -5.07 -5.70
CA SER A 51 0.39 -5.87 -4.47
C SER A 51 -0.58 -5.31 -3.43
N PHE A 52 -0.76 -3.98 -3.37
CA PHE A 52 -1.67 -3.34 -2.42
C PHE A 52 -3.12 -3.75 -2.68
N GLU A 53 -3.52 -3.71 -3.96
CA GLU A 53 -4.86 -4.12 -4.40
C GLU A 53 -5.12 -5.61 -4.14
N LYS A 54 -4.09 -6.46 -4.30
CA LYS A 54 -4.19 -7.88 -3.98
C LYS A 54 -4.45 -8.10 -2.49
N GLU A 55 -3.70 -7.42 -1.63
CA GLU A 55 -3.87 -7.50 -0.17
C GLU A 55 -5.28 -7.05 0.24
N GLU A 56 -5.77 -5.95 -0.32
CA GLU A 56 -7.10 -5.42 -0.03
C GLU A 56 -8.21 -6.35 -0.52
N ARG A 57 -8.08 -6.93 -1.72
CA ARG A 57 -9.01 -7.96 -2.23
C ARG A 57 -9.05 -9.20 -1.33
N VAL A 58 -7.89 -9.71 -0.91
CA VAL A 58 -7.82 -10.88 -0.01
C VAL A 58 -8.45 -10.56 1.34
N LYS A 59 -8.19 -9.37 1.89
CA LYS A 59 -8.79 -8.92 3.16
C LYS A 59 -10.31 -8.84 3.04
N ASN A 60 -10.82 -8.23 1.97
CA ASN A 60 -12.25 -8.11 1.73
C ASN A 60 -12.93 -9.47 1.51
N ALA A 61 -12.29 -10.37 0.75
CA ALA A 61 -12.78 -11.73 0.56
C ALA A 61 -12.91 -12.46 1.91
N LYS A 62 -11.91 -12.36 2.80
CA LYS A 62 -11.97 -12.96 4.14
C LYS A 62 -13.14 -12.44 4.97
N PHE A 63 -13.45 -11.15 4.91
CA PHE A 63 -14.62 -10.60 5.60
C PHE A 63 -15.93 -11.14 5.05
N LEU A 64 -16.05 -11.28 3.73
CA LEU A 64 -17.26 -11.79 3.08
C LEU A 64 -17.49 -13.29 3.37
N THR A 65 -16.44 -14.04 3.66
CA THR A 65 -16.52 -15.48 3.97
C THR A 65 -16.55 -15.76 5.47
N ASN A 66 -16.54 -14.75 6.34
CA ASN A 66 -16.58 -14.92 7.79
C ASN A 66 -18.04 -15.00 8.26
N PHE A 67 -18.66 -16.17 8.10
CA PHE A 67 -20.07 -16.38 8.45
C PHE A 67 -20.34 -16.51 9.96
N GLY A 68 -19.30 -16.48 10.79
CA GLY A 68 -19.40 -16.77 12.23
C GLY A 68 -19.65 -18.25 12.49
N ASP A 69 -18.92 -18.82 13.45
CA ASP A 69 -19.39 -20.00 14.19
C ASP A 69 -20.25 -19.51 15.37
#